data_AF-A0A3B1BKS6-F1
#
_entry.id   AF-A0A3B1BKS6-F1
#
_cell.length_a   1.000
_cell.length_b   1.000
_cell.length_c   1.000
_cell.angle_alpha   90.00
_cell.angle_beta   90.00
_cell.angle_gamma   90.00
#
_symmetry.space_group_name_H-M   'P 1'
#
loop_
_entity.id
_entity.type
_entity.pdbx_description
1 polymer ?
#
loop_
_entity_poly.entity_id
_entity_poly.type
_entity_poly.pdbx_seq_one_letter_code
_entity_poly.pdbx_strand_id
1 'polypeptide(L)'
;MSYELLVEVTRNGTVESRHFGIAVVCNYKGDVEASWGDIESLIFPRSALKPMLAIHLVESGASDRYALSDAELSLACSSHQGEKMHQNMVHSWLSRLGLTEDHLACGAVLPEHTESAHQLLASGQHGCRIHHNCSGKHTGFLTTALHLDLPLDNYHLAEHPLQQLSLDILSDLADIDLKQYPMGIDGCGLPAPTMPLLQLGLATARFAKPVNLPDYRAQGIYRLHKAITHEPLYIAGHGSMVSELNEVTKGAVLAKTGAEGILTAALPARGLGIALKIADGSDRARSVALLAILDHLGSLSDDEKHKLQTHISPTIVNSRGLAVGEIRPAASWLQELASN
;
A
#
# COMPACT_ATOMS: atom_id res chain seq x y z
N MET A 1 11.33 -21.86 -11.19
CA MET A 1 11.06 -22.12 -9.76
C MET A 1 9.87 -21.24 -9.36
N SER A 2 8.96 -21.70 -8.49
CA SER A 2 7.75 -20.93 -8.17
C SER A 2 8.04 -19.63 -7.41
N TYR A 3 9.09 -19.60 -6.59
CA TYR A 3 9.58 -18.41 -5.89
C TYR A 3 11.10 -18.29 -6.01
N GLU A 4 11.59 -17.05 -6.08
CA GLU A 4 13.00 -16.67 -6.17
C GLU A 4 13.54 -16.32 -4.77
N LEU A 5 14.82 -16.58 -4.50
CA LEU A 5 15.43 -16.20 -3.21
C LEU A 5 15.75 -14.69 -3.20
N LEU A 6 14.91 -13.88 -2.58
CA LEU A 6 15.06 -12.42 -2.64
C LEU A 6 15.87 -11.84 -1.47
N VAL A 7 15.69 -12.35 -0.25
CA VAL A 7 16.26 -11.74 0.97
C VAL A 7 16.84 -12.79 1.90
N GLU A 8 17.98 -12.49 2.49
CA GLU A 8 18.61 -13.26 3.56
C GLU A 8 18.64 -12.47 4.86
N VAL A 9 18.43 -13.18 5.97
CA VAL A 9 18.72 -12.68 7.31
C VAL A 9 19.99 -13.34 7.80
N THR A 10 20.93 -12.56 8.31
CA THR A 10 22.19 -13.08 8.84
C THR A 10 22.35 -12.83 10.32
N ARG A 11 23.18 -13.66 10.97
CA ARG A 11 23.71 -13.45 12.31
C ARG A 11 25.20 -13.65 12.28
N ASN A 12 25.96 -12.65 12.69
CA ASN A 12 27.43 -12.68 12.63
C ASN A 12 27.96 -13.15 11.26
N GLY A 13 27.37 -12.64 10.17
CA GLY A 13 27.73 -12.99 8.78
C GLY A 13 27.23 -14.36 8.28
N THR A 14 26.64 -15.20 9.13
CA THR A 14 26.07 -16.50 8.74
C THR A 14 24.59 -16.36 8.42
N VAL A 15 24.13 -16.93 7.29
CA VAL A 15 22.71 -16.90 6.91
C VAL A 15 21.88 -17.72 7.90
N GLU A 16 20.98 -17.03 8.62
CA GLU A 16 20.04 -17.59 9.60
C GLU A 16 18.66 -17.86 8.99
N SER A 17 18.19 -17.01 8.07
CA SER A 17 16.90 -17.20 7.39
C SER A 17 16.94 -16.77 5.92
N ARG A 18 16.04 -17.35 5.13
CA ARG A 18 15.86 -17.06 3.70
C ARG A 18 14.40 -16.76 3.42
N HIS A 19 14.16 -15.67 2.72
CA HIS A 19 12.83 -15.24 2.31
C HIS A 19 12.75 -15.33 0.78
N PHE A 20 11.89 -16.23 0.33
CA PHE A 20 11.59 -16.42 -1.09
C PHE A 20 10.40 -15.54 -1.48
N GLY A 21 10.35 -15.08 -2.73
CA GLY A 21 9.26 -14.26 -3.22
C GLY A 21 9.13 -14.25 -4.74
N ILE A 22 8.11 -13.55 -5.20
CA ILE A 22 7.86 -13.25 -6.60
C ILE A 22 7.78 -11.74 -6.76
N ALA A 23 8.27 -11.23 -7.89
CA ALA A 23 8.23 -9.81 -8.19
C ALA A 23 8.12 -9.58 -9.70
N VAL A 24 7.50 -8.48 -10.08
CA VAL A 24 7.36 -8.06 -11.47
C VAL A 24 7.51 -6.55 -11.58
N VAL A 25 8.16 -6.10 -12.63
CA VAL A 25 8.21 -4.70 -13.08
C VAL A 25 7.50 -4.65 -14.44
N CYS A 26 6.41 -3.90 -14.50
CA CYS A 26 5.62 -3.72 -15.72
C CYS A 26 5.63 -2.27 -16.13
N ASN A 27 5.58 -2.01 -17.43
CA ASN A 27 5.23 -0.69 -17.93
C ASN A 27 3.71 -0.53 -18.07
N TYR A 28 3.24 0.72 -18.20
CA TYR A 28 1.82 1.05 -18.32
C TYR A 28 1.12 0.49 -19.58
N LYS A 29 1.88 -0.06 -20.54
CA LYS A 29 1.35 -0.71 -21.75
C LYS A 29 1.13 -2.22 -21.57
N GLY A 30 1.65 -2.81 -20.48
CA GLY A 30 1.55 -4.24 -20.20
C GLY A 30 2.81 -5.04 -20.50
N ASP A 31 3.90 -4.41 -20.96
CA ASP A 31 5.15 -5.15 -21.16
C ASP A 31 5.85 -5.37 -19.80
N VAL A 32 6.37 -6.59 -19.61
CA VAL A 32 7.20 -6.94 -18.46
C VAL A 32 8.64 -6.51 -18.73
N GLU A 33 9.17 -5.60 -17.91
CA GLU A 33 10.57 -5.16 -17.99
C GLU A 33 11.51 -6.08 -17.20
N ALA A 34 11.03 -6.61 -16.08
CA ALA A 34 11.75 -7.59 -15.27
C ALA A 34 10.77 -8.44 -14.46
N SER A 35 11.14 -9.68 -14.16
CA SER A 35 10.33 -10.59 -13.35
C SER A 35 11.20 -11.61 -12.61
N TRP A 36 10.76 -11.99 -11.42
CA TRP A 36 11.41 -13.01 -10.60
C TRP A 36 10.36 -13.99 -10.06
N GLY A 37 10.61 -15.29 -10.27
CA GLY A 37 9.69 -16.39 -9.92
C GLY A 37 8.42 -16.46 -10.78
N ASP A 38 7.36 -17.10 -10.28
CA ASP A 38 6.08 -17.28 -10.98
C ASP A 38 5.14 -16.08 -10.80
N ILE A 39 5.14 -15.16 -11.77
CA ILE A 39 4.31 -13.94 -11.74
C ILE A 39 2.84 -14.17 -12.10
N GLU A 40 2.50 -15.37 -12.60
CA GLU A 40 1.11 -15.79 -12.87
C GLU A 40 0.42 -16.37 -11.63
N SER A 41 1.18 -16.54 -10.53
CA SER A 41 0.62 -16.99 -9.26
C SER A 41 -0.44 -16.03 -8.73
N LEU A 42 -1.58 -16.62 -8.37
CA LEU A 42 -2.72 -15.91 -7.80
C LEU A 42 -2.39 -15.45 -6.37
N ILE A 43 -2.50 -14.15 -6.11
CA ILE A 43 -2.22 -13.54 -4.80
C ILE A 43 -3.41 -12.71 -4.31
N PHE A 44 -3.40 -12.37 -3.02
CA PHE A 44 -4.31 -11.38 -2.43
C PHE A 44 -3.55 -10.07 -2.23
N PRO A 45 -3.73 -9.04 -3.10
CA PRO A 45 -3.03 -7.77 -2.95
C PRO A 45 -3.40 -7.02 -1.65
N ARG A 46 -4.65 -7.19 -1.21
CA ARG A 46 -5.26 -6.55 -0.03
C ARG A 46 -4.94 -5.06 0.01
N SER A 47 -4.34 -4.57 1.09
CA SER A 47 -4.06 -3.16 1.33
C SER A 47 -3.18 -2.47 0.27
N ALA A 48 -2.50 -3.20 -0.62
CA ALA A 48 -1.77 -2.60 -1.72
C ALA A 48 -2.68 -1.91 -2.76
N LEU A 49 -3.96 -2.29 -2.82
CA LEU A 49 -4.93 -1.71 -3.77
C LEU A 49 -5.49 -0.36 -3.32
N LYS A 50 -5.26 0.07 -2.07
CA LYS A 50 -5.94 1.23 -1.50
C LYS A 50 -5.79 2.53 -2.30
N PRO A 51 -4.63 2.88 -2.88
CA PRO A 51 -4.53 4.03 -3.77
C PRO A 51 -5.48 3.93 -4.98
N MET A 52 -5.64 2.74 -5.55
CA MET A 52 -6.55 2.51 -6.68
C MET A 52 -8.02 2.52 -6.22
N LEU A 53 -8.32 1.98 -5.03
CA LEU A 53 -9.65 2.08 -4.45
C LEU A 53 -10.05 3.54 -4.21
N ALA A 54 -9.13 4.40 -3.77
CA ALA A 54 -9.43 5.82 -3.56
C ALA A 54 -9.75 6.61 -4.84
N ILE A 55 -9.57 6.04 -6.03
CA ILE A 55 -9.92 6.70 -7.30
C ILE A 55 -11.41 7.08 -7.32
N HIS A 56 -12.29 6.21 -6.83
CA HIS A 56 -13.73 6.49 -6.81
C HIS A 56 -14.06 7.77 -6.01
N LEU A 57 -13.26 8.11 -5.00
CA LEU A 57 -13.46 9.28 -4.15
C LEU A 57 -13.24 10.58 -4.92
N VAL A 58 -12.30 10.58 -5.88
CA VAL A 58 -12.03 11.76 -6.71
C VAL A 58 -12.91 11.75 -7.94
N GLU A 59 -12.96 10.63 -8.65
CA GLU A 59 -13.62 10.56 -9.97
C GLU A 59 -15.14 10.70 -9.90
N SER A 60 -15.75 10.37 -8.75
CA SER A 60 -17.18 10.64 -8.49
C SER A 60 -17.51 12.11 -8.26
N GLY A 61 -16.51 12.97 -7.99
CA GLY A 61 -16.71 14.35 -7.54
C GLY A 61 -16.87 14.51 -6.02
N ALA A 62 -16.87 13.42 -5.25
CA ALA A 62 -17.06 13.46 -3.80
C ALA A 62 -15.93 14.27 -3.10
N SER A 63 -14.68 14.08 -3.53
CA SER A 63 -13.54 14.84 -3.03
C SER A 63 -13.76 16.36 -3.13
N ASP A 64 -14.26 16.83 -4.27
CA ASP A 64 -14.47 18.25 -4.51
C ASP A 64 -15.70 18.77 -3.76
N ARG A 65 -16.79 17.99 -3.74
CA ARG A 65 -18.03 18.33 -3.03
C ARG A 65 -17.84 18.58 -1.54
N TYR A 66 -16.96 17.79 -0.92
CA TYR A 66 -16.62 17.86 0.51
C TYR A 66 -15.29 18.57 0.80
N ALA A 67 -14.68 19.19 -0.22
CA ALA A 67 -13.44 19.94 -0.15
C ALA A 67 -12.33 19.18 0.60
N LEU A 68 -12.06 17.94 0.17
CA LEU A 68 -11.05 17.11 0.81
C LEU A 68 -9.63 17.64 0.56
N SER A 69 -8.86 17.67 1.63
CA SER A 69 -7.45 18.07 1.59
C SER A 69 -6.56 16.98 0.98
N ASP A 70 -5.33 17.36 0.61
CA ASP A 70 -4.30 16.40 0.18
C ASP A 70 -4.02 15.36 1.30
N ALA A 71 -4.13 15.75 2.57
CA ALA A 71 -3.92 14.86 3.71
C ALA A 71 -5.04 13.81 3.84
N GLU A 72 -6.29 14.21 3.63
CA GLU A 72 -7.45 13.30 3.64
C GLU A 72 -7.41 12.33 2.46
N LEU A 73 -7.00 12.79 1.29
CA LEU A 73 -6.81 11.92 0.12
C LEU A 73 -5.66 10.92 0.33
N SER A 74 -4.54 11.35 0.92
CA SER A 74 -3.45 10.43 1.31
C SER A 74 -3.91 9.41 2.36
N LEU A 75 -4.70 9.87 3.34
CA LEU A 75 -5.29 9.03 4.37
C LEU A 75 -6.32 8.02 3.81
N ALA A 76 -7.06 8.38 2.76
CA ALA A 76 -7.96 7.45 2.06
C ALA A 76 -7.19 6.27 1.42
N CYS A 77 -5.93 6.49 1.03
CA CYS A 77 -5.03 5.49 0.47
C CYS A 77 -4.31 4.64 1.54
N SER A 78 -4.53 4.90 2.82
CA SER A 78 -3.60 4.50 3.88
C SER A 78 -3.78 3.10 4.44
N SER A 79 -2.68 2.53 4.95
CA SER A 79 -2.69 1.55 6.05
C SER A 79 -2.01 2.21 7.25
N HIS A 80 -2.65 3.22 7.85
CA HIS A 80 -2.00 4.04 8.88
C HIS A 80 -1.79 3.30 10.20
N GLN A 81 -0.80 3.72 10.99
CA GLN A 81 -0.54 3.11 12.30
C GLN A 81 -1.50 3.59 13.42
N GLY A 82 -2.43 4.50 13.12
CA GLY A 82 -3.42 4.96 14.11
C GLY A 82 -2.84 5.96 15.11
N GLU A 83 -1.76 6.64 14.75
CA GLU A 83 -1.22 7.77 15.51
C GLU A 83 -2.23 8.91 15.67
N LYS A 84 -1.96 9.84 16.61
CA LYS A 84 -2.88 10.93 16.94
C LYS A 84 -3.27 11.79 15.74
N MET A 85 -2.36 12.04 14.79
CA MET A 85 -2.66 12.76 13.54
C MET A 85 -3.73 12.05 12.70
N HIS A 86 -3.63 10.73 12.57
CA HIS A 86 -4.61 9.91 11.84
C HIS A 86 -5.96 9.93 12.54
N GLN A 87 -5.95 9.71 13.87
CA GLN A 87 -7.17 9.70 14.68
C GLN A 87 -7.94 11.01 14.57
N ASN A 88 -7.23 12.14 14.72
CA ASN A 88 -7.83 13.47 14.66
C ASN A 88 -8.41 13.74 13.26
N MET A 89 -7.71 13.34 12.19
CA MET A 89 -8.16 13.51 10.82
C MET A 89 -9.42 12.69 10.53
N VAL A 90 -9.44 11.40 10.87
CA VAL A 90 -10.60 10.52 10.69
C VAL A 90 -11.80 11.05 11.48
N HIS A 91 -11.59 11.43 12.76
CA HIS A 91 -12.65 11.98 13.60
C HIS A 91 -13.23 13.27 13.03
N SER A 92 -12.35 14.21 12.62
CA SER A 92 -12.77 15.49 12.03
C SER A 92 -13.52 15.26 10.71
N TRP A 93 -13.00 14.40 9.85
CA TRP A 93 -13.62 14.09 8.56
C TRP A 93 -15.00 13.46 8.74
N LEU A 94 -15.15 12.42 9.57
CA LEU A 94 -16.46 11.83 9.88
C LEU A 94 -17.44 12.86 10.44
N SER A 95 -16.98 13.71 11.37
CA SER A 95 -17.82 14.76 11.95
C SER A 95 -18.32 15.77 10.91
N ARG A 96 -17.47 16.15 9.94
CA ARG A 96 -17.86 17.03 8.81
C ARG A 96 -18.92 16.38 7.90
N LEU A 97 -18.93 15.06 7.82
CA LEU A 97 -19.94 14.30 7.06
C LEU A 97 -21.23 14.06 7.86
N GLY A 98 -21.28 14.46 9.13
CA GLY A 98 -22.39 14.14 10.04
C GLY A 98 -22.40 12.66 10.48
N LEU A 99 -21.25 11.98 10.39
CA LEU A 99 -21.08 10.58 10.74
C LEU A 99 -20.28 10.41 12.03
N THR A 100 -20.39 9.22 12.59
CA THR A 100 -19.60 8.75 13.74
C THR A 100 -18.80 7.50 13.37
N GLU A 101 -17.93 7.05 14.27
CA GLU A 101 -17.16 5.83 14.05
C GLU A 101 -18.02 4.57 13.88
N ASP A 102 -19.27 4.57 14.36
CA ASP A 102 -20.21 3.45 14.21
C ASP A 102 -20.56 3.15 12.76
N HIS A 103 -20.38 4.13 11.86
CA HIS A 103 -20.57 3.95 10.43
C HIS A 103 -19.37 3.25 9.77
N LEU A 104 -18.22 3.16 10.44
CA LEU A 104 -17.06 2.45 9.90
C LEU A 104 -17.31 0.94 9.99
N ALA A 105 -17.25 0.24 8.85
CA ALA A 105 -17.43 -1.21 8.84
C ALA A 105 -16.25 -1.96 9.49
N CYS A 106 -15.05 -1.38 9.48
CA CYS A 106 -13.89 -1.95 10.16
C CYS A 106 -14.06 -1.98 11.67
N GLY A 107 -13.55 -3.04 12.32
CA GLY A 107 -13.74 -3.29 13.75
C GLY A 107 -12.99 -2.33 14.68
N ALA A 108 -13.35 -2.35 15.96
CA ALA A 108 -12.64 -1.61 17.00
C ALA A 108 -11.32 -2.30 17.34
N VAL A 109 -10.22 -1.54 17.35
CA VAL A 109 -8.86 -2.05 17.65
C VAL A 109 -8.06 -1.03 18.44
N LEU A 110 -6.94 -1.46 19.01
CA LEU A 110 -5.90 -0.52 19.47
C LEU A 110 -5.13 0.02 18.25
N PRO A 111 -4.55 1.23 18.33
CA PRO A 111 -3.60 1.70 17.33
C PRO A 111 -2.45 0.69 17.14
N GLU A 112 -1.96 0.55 15.90
CA GLU A 112 -0.74 -0.23 15.63
C GLU A 112 0.52 0.48 16.14
N HIS A 113 0.47 1.82 16.22
CA HIS A 113 1.54 2.62 16.82
C HIS A 113 1.63 2.33 18.32
N THR A 114 2.66 1.58 18.72
CA THR A 114 2.87 1.07 20.09
C THR A 114 2.75 2.14 21.15
N GLU A 115 3.37 3.32 20.97
CA GLU A 115 3.29 4.38 21.96
C GLU A 115 1.87 4.93 22.10
N SER A 116 1.14 5.11 20.99
CA SER A 116 -0.25 5.54 21.03
C SER A 116 -1.16 4.51 21.70
N ALA A 117 -0.93 3.21 21.46
CA ALA A 117 -1.66 2.14 22.14
C ALA A 117 -1.37 2.12 23.65
N HIS A 118 -0.11 2.26 24.07
CA HIS A 118 0.27 2.32 25.47
C HIS A 118 -0.34 3.53 26.19
N GLN A 119 -0.28 4.72 25.58
CA GLN A 119 -0.88 5.94 26.13
C GLN A 119 -2.40 5.80 26.29
N LEU A 120 -3.07 5.22 25.28
CA LEU A 120 -4.52 4.96 25.32
C LEU A 120 -4.89 4.05 26.50
N LEU A 121 -4.23 2.90 26.63
CA LEU A 121 -4.47 1.94 27.71
C LEU A 121 -4.13 2.53 29.09
N ALA A 122 -3.02 3.27 29.21
CA ALA A 122 -2.62 3.92 30.46
C ALA A 122 -3.64 4.99 30.91
N SER A 123 -4.38 5.58 29.98
CA SER A 123 -5.48 6.51 30.28
C SER A 123 -6.81 5.82 30.63
N GLY A 124 -6.86 4.48 30.65
CA GLY A 124 -8.07 3.70 30.92
C GLY A 124 -9.05 3.65 29.74
N GLN A 125 -8.63 4.06 28.55
CA GLN A 125 -9.44 4.02 27.33
C GLN A 125 -9.28 2.70 26.59
N HIS A 126 -10.27 2.38 25.74
CA HIS A 126 -10.28 1.18 24.90
C HIS A 126 -10.05 1.52 23.43
N GLY A 127 -9.69 0.49 22.66
CA GLY A 127 -9.65 0.57 21.21
C GLY A 127 -11.02 0.90 20.60
N CYS A 128 -11.02 1.58 19.46
CA CYS A 128 -12.23 2.01 18.77
C CYS A 128 -12.00 1.92 17.25
N ARG A 129 -13.02 2.19 16.43
CA ARG A 129 -12.95 1.95 14.97
C ARG A 129 -12.08 2.98 14.27
N ILE A 130 -11.96 4.19 14.83
CA ILE A 130 -11.05 5.24 14.35
C ILE A 130 -9.58 4.78 14.39
N HIS A 131 -9.19 3.97 15.37
CA HIS A 131 -7.82 3.48 15.52
C HIS A 131 -7.42 2.44 14.46
N HIS A 132 -8.39 1.82 13.77
CA HIS A 132 -8.09 0.80 12.78
C HIS A 132 -7.30 1.39 11.62
N ASN A 133 -6.24 0.70 11.18
CA ASN A 133 -5.37 1.12 10.07
C ASN A 133 -6.08 1.35 8.71
N CYS A 134 -7.37 1.03 8.61
CA CYS A 134 -8.17 1.20 7.41
C CYS A 134 -9.22 2.31 7.57
N SER A 135 -9.37 2.92 8.75
CA SER A 135 -10.45 3.85 9.04
C SER A 135 -10.44 5.06 8.09
N GLY A 136 -9.26 5.53 7.66
CA GLY A 136 -9.09 6.49 6.57
C GLY A 136 -9.74 6.06 5.24
N LYS A 137 -9.40 4.87 4.74
CA LYS A 137 -10.03 4.25 3.57
C LYS A 137 -11.55 4.14 3.73
N HIS A 138 -12.02 3.64 4.87
CA HIS A 138 -13.45 3.50 5.14
C HIS A 138 -14.18 4.85 5.15
N THR A 139 -13.54 5.90 5.66
CA THR A 139 -14.08 7.27 5.62
C THR A 139 -14.19 7.79 4.18
N GLY A 140 -13.22 7.48 3.31
CA GLY A 140 -13.31 7.75 1.87
C GLY A 140 -14.46 6.98 1.18
N PHE A 141 -14.67 5.72 1.55
CA PHE A 141 -15.83 4.94 1.06
C PHE A 141 -17.15 5.59 1.47
N LEU A 142 -17.31 5.93 2.75
CA LEU A 142 -18.50 6.61 3.26
C LEU A 142 -18.73 7.98 2.59
N THR A 143 -17.67 8.73 2.33
CA THR A 143 -17.75 10.03 1.62
C THR A 143 -18.30 9.85 0.21
N THR A 144 -17.85 8.80 -0.49
CA THR A 144 -18.34 8.49 -1.85
C THR A 144 -19.78 7.99 -1.80
N ALA A 145 -20.12 7.12 -0.85
CA ALA A 145 -21.48 6.63 -0.69
C ALA A 145 -22.46 7.78 -0.42
N LEU A 146 -22.12 8.69 0.49
CA LEU A 146 -22.90 9.90 0.76
C LEU A 146 -23.06 10.78 -0.49
N HIS A 147 -21.98 10.98 -1.25
CA HIS A 147 -22.04 11.84 -2.44
C HIS A 147 -22.96 11.28 -3.54
N LEU A 148 -22.98 9.96 -3.69
CA LEU A 148 -23.73 9.25 -4.71
C LEU A 148 -25.11 8.77 -4.24
N ASP A 149 -25.58 9.22 -3.06
CA ASP A 149 -26.83 8.79 -2.44
C ASP A 149 -26.95 7.25 -2.30
N LEU A 150 -25.83 6.57 -2.03
CA LEU A 150 -25.77 5.12 -1.80
C LEU A 150 -26.00 4.78 -0.33
N PRO A 151 -26.45 3.54 -0.01
CA PRO A 151 -26.56 3.08 1.37
C PRO A 151 -25.23 3.18 2.12
N LEU A 152 -25.30 3.62 3.39
CA LEU A 152 -24.14 3.64 4.29
C LEU A 152 -24.03 2.33 5.09
N ASP A 153 -25.10 1.56 5.18
CA ASP A 153 -25.10 0.26 5.83
C ASP A 153 -24.54 -0.80 4.88
N ASN A 154 -23.85 -1.78 5.44
CA ASN A 154 -23.41 -2.97 4.72
C ASN A 154 -22.54 -2.70 3.48
N TYR A 155 -21.90 -1.52 3.36
CA TYR A 155 -21.00 -1.22 2.24
C TYR A 155 -19.78 -2.13 2.18
N HIS A 156 -19.52 -2.94 3.21
CA HIS A 156 -18.47 -3.94 3.23
C HIS A 156 -18.84 -5.24 2.49
N LEU A 157 -20.11 -5.43 2.14
CA LEU A 157 -20.58 -6.59 1.37
C LEU A 157 -20.23 -6.43 -0.11
N ALA A 158 -19.85 -7.53 -0.76
CA ALA A 158 -19.40 -7.53 -2.16
C ALA A 158 -20.47 -7.01 -3.12
N GLU A 159 -21.74 -7.27 -2.83
CA GLU A 159 -22.89 -6.87 -3.65
C GLU A 159 -23.20 -5.37 -3.56
N HIS A 160 -22.61 -4.67 -2.58
CA HIS A 160 -22.86 -3.24 -2.41
C HIS A 160 -22.37 -2.45 -3.63
N PRO A 161 -23.13 -1.46 -4.15
CA PRO A 161 -22.75 -0.72 -5.35
C PRO A 161 -21.35 -0.09 -5.28
N LEU A 162 -20.93 0.34 -4.09
CA LEU A 162 -19.58 0.90 -3.87
C LEU A 162 -18.46 -0.14 -4.02
N GLN A 163 -18.70 -1.41 -3.65
CA GLN A 163 -17.72 -2.48 -3.86
C GLN A 163 -17.69 -2.87 -5.34
N GLN A 164 -18.84 -2.89 -6.02
CA GLN A 164 -18.90 -3.11 -7.47
C GLN A 164 -18.13 -2.03 -8.24
N LEU A 165 -18.32 -0.76 -7.91
CA LEU A 165 -17.55 0.36 -8.48
C LEU A 165 -16.04 0.18 -8.25
N SER A 166 -15.64 -0.23 -7.05
CA SER A 166 -14.24 -0.50 -6.72
C SER A 166 -13.67 -1.64 -7.57
N LEU A 167 -14.42 -2.72 -7.75
CA LEU A 167 -14.01 -3.86 -8.58
C LEU A 167 -13.92 -3.48 -10.06
N ASP A 168 -14.79 -2.61 -10.56
CA ASP A 168 -14.75 -2.13 -11.95
C ASP A 168 -13.50 -1.27 -12.19
N ILE A 169 -13.18 -0.33 -11.29
CA ILE A 169 -11.95 0.48 -11.38
C ILE A 169 -10.71 -0.42 -11.36
N LEU A 170 -10.67 -1.38 -10.43
CA LEU A 170 -9.55 -2.32 -10.34
C LEU A 170 -9.44 -3.21 -11.58
N SER A 171 -10.57 -3.66 -12.14
CA SER A 171 -10.61 -4.48 -13.35
C SER A 171 -10.08 -3.71 -14.56
N ASP A 172 -10.47 -2.43 -14.70
CA ASP A 172 -9.98 -1.54 -15.76
C ASP A 172 -8.47 -1.30 -15.66
N LEU A 173 -7.93 -1.15 -14.44
CA LEU A 173 -6.49 -0.99 -14.23
C LEU A 173 -5.72 -2.31 -14.44
N ALA A 174 -6.30 -3.43 -14.02
CA ALA A 174 -5.68 -4.75 -14.09
C ALA A 174 -5.83 -5.42 -15.46
N ASP A 175 -6.69 -4.89 -16.33
CA ASP A 175 -7.02 -5.45 -17.65
C ASP A 175 -7.63 -6.87 -17.58
N ILE A 176 -8.34 -7.17 -16.48
CA ILE A 176 -9.01 -8.46 -16.23
C ILE A 176 -10.31 -8.23 -15.48
N ASP A 177 -11.30 -9.11 -15.63
CA ASP A 177 -12.53 -9.08 -14.84
C ASP A 177 -12.31 -9.73 -13.47
N LEU A 178 -12.09 -8.91 -12.44
CA LEU A 178 -11.85 -9.39 -11.08
C LEU A 178 -13.04 -10.10 -10.44
N LYS A 179 -14.24 -9.94 -10.99
CA LYS A 179 -15.45 -10.63 -10.49
C LYS A 179 -15.41 -12.12 -10.80
N GLN A 180 -14.55 -12.56 -11.73
CA GLN A 180 -14.35 -13.97 -12.07
C GLN A 180 -13.30 -14.67 -11.20
N TYR A 181 -12.57 -13.91 -10.37
CA TYR A 181 -11.52 -14.44 -9.52
C TYR A 181 -12.04 -14.75 -8.10
N PRO A 182 -11.44 -15.73 -7.41
CA PRO A 182 -11.74 -15.98 -5.99
C PRO A 182 -11.62 -14.71 -5.16
N MET A 183 -12.55 -14.52 -4.23
CA MET A 183 -12.63 -13.36 -3.37
C MET A 183 -12.69 -13.78 -1.92
N GLY A 184 -11.82 -13.20 -1.11
CA GLY A 184 -11.84 -13.34 0.34
C GLY A 184 -12.49 -12.13 1.02
N ILE A 185 -12.43 -12.12 2.35
CA ILE A 185 -12.79 -10.96 3.17
C ILE A 185 -11.50 -10.45 3.82
N ASP A 186 -11.20 -9.17 3.65
CA ASP A 186 -10.05 -8.53 4.28
C ASP A 186 -10.28 -8.36 5.79
N GLY A 187 -9.22 -8.20 6.58
CA GLY A 187 -9.32 -8.01 8.04
C GLY A 187 -10.11 -6.77 8.47
N CYS A 188 -10.28 -5.80 7.56
CA CYS A 188 -11.13 -4.63 7.77
C CYS A 188 -12.61 -4.85 7.38
N GLY A 189 -12.96 -6.03 6.87
CA GLY A 189 -14.30 -6.43 6.47
C GLY A 189 -14.66 -6.21 5.00
N LEU A 190 -13.87 -5.45 4.23
CA LEU A 190 -14.13 -5.25 2.80
C LEU A 190 -13.76 -6.49 1.97
N PRO A 191 -14.32 -6.65 0.75
CA PRO A 191 -13.95 -7.75 -0.14
C PRO A 191 -12.48 -7.66 -0.56
N ALA A 192 -11.82 -8.81 -0.66
CA ALA A 192 -10.43 -8.96 -1.06
C ALA A 192 -10.33 -9.83 -2.32
N PRO A 193 -10.41 -9.26 -3.53
CA PRO A 193 -10.24 -10.03 -4.76
C PRO A 193 -8.82 -10.57 -4.85
N THR A 194 -8.69 -11.75 -5.43
CA THR A 194 -7.40 -12.26 -5.90
C THR A 194 -7.11 -11.78 -7.32
N MET A 195 -5.84 -11.72 -7.68
CA MET A 195 -5.36 -11.50 -9.05
C MET A 195 -3.96 -12.08 -9.20
N PRO A 196 -3.52 -12.43 -10.42
CA PRO A 196 -2.12 -12.79 -10.63
C PRO A 196 -1.22 -11.58 -10.34
N LEU A 197 0.03 -11.83 -9.94
CA LEU A 197 0.97 -10.76 -9.59
C LEU A 197 1.23 -9.84 -10.79
N LEU A 198 1.28 -10.40 -12.01
CA LEU A 198 1.41 -9.65 -13.25
C LEU A 198 0.35 -8.54 -13.38
N GLN A 199 -0.92 -8.87 -13.12
CA GLN A 199 -2.01 -7.89 -13.19
C GLN A 199 -1.95 -6.84 -12.08
N LEU A 200 -1.41 -7.18 -10.90
CA LEU A 200 -1.11 -6.17 -9.87
C LEU A 200 0.01 -5.22 -10.35
N GLY A 201 1.03 -5.75 -11.02
CA GLY A 201 2.10 -4.96 -11.65
C GLY A 201 1.55 -4.00 -12.71
N LEU A 202 0.70 -4.50 -13.62
CA LEU A 202 0.03 -3.71 -14.65
C LEU A 202 -0.88 -2.63 -14.04
N ALA A 203 -1.74 -3.00 -13.07
CA ALA A 203 -2.60 -2.03 -12.40
C ALA A 203 -1.79 -0.92 -11.72
N THR A 204 -0.66 -1.28 -11.10
CA THR A 204 0.27 -0.31 -10.50
C THR A 204 0.94 0.57 -11.56
N ALA A 205 1.26 0.04 -12.73
CA ALA A 205 1.86 0.80 -13.83
C ALA A 205 0.85 1.76 -14.49
N ARG A 206 -0.40 1.33 -14.69
CA ARG A 206 -1.50 2.19 -15.15
C ARG A 206 -1.89 3.23 -14.11
N PHE A 207 -1.76 2.93 -12.82
CA PHE A 207 -1.84 3.96 -11.76
C PHE A 207 -0.68 4.95 -11.89
N ALA A 208 0.57 4.48 -12.06
CA ALA A 208 1.73 5.36 -12.24
C ALA A 208 1.57 6.31 -13.44
N LYS A 209 1.06 5.81 -14.57
CA LYS A 209 0.89 6.56 -15.81
C LYS A 209 -0.46 6.22 -16.45
N PRO A 210 -1.54 6.95 -16.10
CA PRO A 210 -2.90 6.66 -16.52
C PRO A 210 -3.17 7.10 -17.97
N VAL A 211 -2.48 6.47 -18.92
CA VAL A 211 -2.67 6.67 -20.37
C VAL A 211 -3.74 5.70 -20.85
N ASN A 212 -4.57 6.13 -21.81
CA ASN A 212 -5.69 5.36 -22.35
C ASN A 212 -6.79 5.02 -21.32
N LEU A 213 -6.84 5.75 -20.21
CA LEU A 213 -7.97 5.74 -19.29
C LEU A 213 -8.88 6.95 -19.58
N PRO A 214 -10.16 6.91 -19.20
CA PRO A 214 -11.03 8.08 -19.29
C PRO A 214 -10.43 9.29 -18.56
N ASP A 215 -10.61 10.50 -19.11
CA ASP A 215 -9.98 11.72 -18.59
C ASP A 215 -10.27 11.96 -17.10
N TYR A 216 -11.51 11.71 -16.66
CA TYR A 216 -11.91 11.86 -15.26
C TYR A 216 -11.10 10.94 -14.32
N ARG A 217 -10.80 9.71 -14.77
CA ARG A 217 -10.05 8.74 -13.99
C ARG A 217 -8.58 9.10 -13.94
N ALA A 218 -8.01 9.50 -15.08
CA ALA A 218 -6.63 9.95 -15.16
C ALA A 218 -6.40 11.17 -14.24
N GLN A 219 -7.32 12.14 -14.26
CA GLN A 219 -7.29 13.29 -13.36
C GLN A 219 -7.41 12.87 -11.89
N GLY A 220 -8.29 11.91 -11.57
CA GLY A 220 -8.43 11.34 -10.23
C GLY A 220 -7.13 10.72 -9.72
N ILE A 221 -6.47 9.91 -10.55
CA ILE A 221 -5.17 9.30 -10.26
C ILE A 221 -4.09 10.35 -10.01
N TYR A 222 -3.98 11.37 -10.87
CA TYR A 222 -3.02 12.46 -10.67
C TYR A 222 -3.29 13.26 -9.39
N ARG A 223 -4.56 13.45 -9.01
CA ARG A 223 -4.93 14.09 -7.74
C ARG A 223 -4.44 13.28 -6.53
N LEU A 224 -4.56 11.96 -6.59
CA LEU A 224 -4.06 11.05 -5.55
C LEU A 224 -2.52 11.02 -5.51
N HIS A 225 -1.84 11.05 -6.66
CA HIS A 225 -0.37 11.18 -6.70
C HIS A 225 0.09 12.43 -5.95
N LYS A 226 -0.53 13.57 -6.24
CA LYS A 226 -0.24 14.83 -5.57
C LYS A 226 -0.48 14.74 -4.06
N ALA A 227 -1.61 14.17 -3.66
CA ALA A 227 -1.96 13.99 -2.25
C ALA A 227 -0.91 13.14 -1.49
N ILE A 228 -0.55 11.97 -2.02
CA ILE A 228 0.45 11.09 -1.41
C ILE A 228 1.82 11.75 -1.36
N THR A 229 2.19 12.50 -2.40
CA THR A 229 3.48 13.21 -2.47
C THR A 229 3.57 14.35 -1.46
N HIS A 230 2.50 15.11 -1.28
CA HIS A 230 2.46 16.25 -0.36
C HIS A 230 2.32 15.82 1.10
N GLU A 231 1.58 14.73 1.34
CA GLU A 231 1.20 14.29 2.68
C GLU A 231 1.59 12.81 2.89
N PRO A 232 2.88 12.44 2.72
CA PRO A 232 3.33 11.06 2.69
C PRO A 232 3.16 10.36 4.04
N LEU A 233 3.22 11.10 5.15
CA LEU A 233 3.06 10.53 6.49
C LEU A 233 1.66 9.93 6.71
N TYR A 234 0.62 10.46 6.07
CA TYR A 234 -0.75 9.94 6.23
C TYR A 234 -0.97 8.56 5.58
N ILE A 235 -0.07 8.09 4.70
CA ILE A 235 -0.23 6.80 4.02
C ILE A 235 -0.01 5.60 4.94
N ALA A 236 0.85 5.76 5.96
CA ALA A 236 1.23 4.67 6.86
C ALA A 236 1.72 5.15 8.24
N GLY A 237 2.08 6.41 8.42
CA GLY A 237 2.62 6.96 9.67
C GLY A 237 4.15 7.00 9.71
N HIS A 238 4.68 7.49 10.83
CA HIS A 238 6.10 7.69 11.06
C HIS A 238 6.87 6.36 11.14
N GLY A 239 8.14 6.38 10.73
CA GLY A 239 9.05 5.23 10.81
C GLY A 239 8.72 4.08 9.84
N SER A 240 7.67 4.22 9.03
CA SER A 240 7.31 3.21 8.05
C SER A 240 8.08 3.45 6.75
N MET A 241 8.62 2.36 6.18
CA MET A 241 9.41 2.45 4.96
C MET A 241 8.67 3.13 3.81
N VAL A 242 7.35 2.90 3.66
CA VAL A 242 6.59 3.52 2.56
C VAL A 242 6.36 5.02 2.77
N SER A 243 6.13 5.49 4.00
CA SER A 243 6.07 6.93 4.26
C SER A 243 7.41 7.60 3.96
N GLU A 244 8.51 7.02 4.46
CA GLU A 244 9.86 7.54 4.25
C GLU A 244 10.27 7.52 2.77
N LEU A 245 9.98 6.43 2.05
CA LEU A 245 10.27 6.31 0.62
C LEU A 245 9.48 7.34 -0.21
N ASN A 246 8.19 7.52 0.07
CA ASN A 246 7.36 8.52 -0.62
C ASN A 246 7.84 9.95 -0.33
N GLU A 247 8.24 10.24 0.91
CA GLU A 247 8.78 11.54 1.32
C GLU A 247 10.13 11.84 0.68
N VAL A 248 11.07 10.90 0.76
CA VAL A 248 12.44 11.05 0.27
C VAL A 248 12.47 11.22 -1.26
N THR A 249 11.63 10.47 -1.99
CA THR A 249 11.59 10.49 -3.46
C THR A 249 10.68 11.58 -4.04
N LYS A 250 9.92 12.31 -3.20
CA LYS A 250 9.09 13.46 -3.60
C LYS A 250 8.18 13.17 -4.79
N GLY A 251 7.54 11.99 -4.79
CA GLY A 251 6.61 11.55 -5.83
C GLY A 251 7.25 10.88 -7.04
N ALA A 252 8.58 10.71 -7.08
CA ALA A 252 9.22 9.86 -8.07
C ALA A 252 8.87 8.36 -7.86
N VAL A 253 8.62 7.98 -6.61
CA VAL A 253 8.06 6.67 -6.22
C VAL A 253 6.82 6.87 -5.37
N LEU A 254 5.76 6.11 -5.65
CA LEU A 254 4.54 6.03 -4.86
C LEU A 254 4.36 4.59 -4.39
N ALA A 255 4.83 4.29 -3.18
CA ALA A 255 4.86 2.95 -2.61
C ALA A 255 3.69 2.70 -1.65
N LYS A 256 3.17 1.47 -1.65
CA LYS A 256 2.08 1.02 -0.77
C LYS A 256 2.28 -0.40 -0.27
N THR A 257 2.25 -0.55 1.05
CA THR A 257 2.23 -1.88 1.71
C THR A 257 0.90 -2.60 1.50
N GLY A 258 0.99 -3.90 1.21
CA GLY A 258 -0.10 -4.87 1.36
C GLY A 258 0.20 -5.85 2.51
N ALA A 259 -0.83 -6.47 3.06
CA ALA A 259 -0.66 -7.50 4.09
C ALA A 259 0.01 -8.75 3.52
N GLU A 260 0.50 -9.64 4.39
CA GLU A 260 1.11 -10.92 3.99
C GLU A 260 2.24 -10.73 2.96
N GLY A 261 3.19 -9.82 3.23
CA GLY A 261 4.41 -9.68 2.40
C GLY A 261 4.21 -9.06 1.02
N ILE A 262 3.06 -8.43 0.74
CA ILE A 262 2.81 -7.67 -0.49
C ILE A 262 3.39 -6.25 -0.39
N LEU A 263 3.96 -5.75 -1.47
CA LEU A 263 4.38 -4.36 -1.60
C LEU A 263 4.28 -3.92 -3.07
N THR A 264 3.78 -2.72 -3.32
CA THR A 264 3.73 -2.13 -4.67
C THR A 264 4.44 -0.78 -4.70
N ALA A 265 4.93 -0.40 -5.88
CA ALA A 265 5.49 0.91 -6.13
C ALA A 265 5.17 1.37 -7.56
N ALA A 266 4.54 2.55 -7.68
CA ALA A 266 4.32 3.23 -8.94
C ALA A 266 5.44 4.26 -9.17
N LEU A 267 5.99 4.33 -10.39
CA LEU A 267 7.02 5.28 -10.80
C LEU A 267 6.48 6.19 -11.92
N PRO A 268 5.83 7.33 -11.58
CA PRO A 268 5.02 8.09 -12.53
C PRO A 268 5.79 8.59 -13.76
N ALA A 269 6.99 9.14 -13.56
CA ALA A 269 7.81 9.69 -14.65
C ALA A 269 8.22 8.61 -15.67
N ARG A 270 8.40 7.37 -15.22
CA ARG A 270 8.79 6.24 -16.06
C ARG A 270 7.59 5.45 -16.59
N GLY A 271 6.44 5.56 -15.92
CA GLY A 271 5.25 4.76 -16.21
C GLY A 271 5.44 3.29 -15.88
N LEU A 272 6.16 3.01 -14.79
CA LEU A 272 6.40 1.65 -14.31
C LEU A 272 5.58 1.36 -13.06
N GLY A 273 5.16 0.12 -12.93
CA GLY A 273 4.57 -0.46 -11.74
C GLY A 273 5.38 -1.66 -11.29
N ILE A 274 5.70 -1.68 -10.00
CA ILE A 274 6.37 -2.80 -9.34
C ILE A 274 5.34 -3.46 -8.42
N ALA A 275 5.24 -4.78 -8.49
CA ALA A 275 4.49 -5.59 -7.53
C ALA A 275 5.36 -6.74 -7.04
N LEU A 276 5.36 -6.98 -5.74
CA LEU A 276 6.08 -8.10 -5.14
C LEU A 276 5.29 -8.78 -4.02
N LYS A 277 5.56 -10.07 -3.83
CA LYS A 277 5.04 -10.90 -2.74
C LYS A 277 6.17 -11.72 -2.16
N ILE A 278 6.42 -11.58 -0.86
CA ILE A 278 7.25 -12.52 -0.10
C ILE A 278 6.39 -13.72 0.28
N ALA A 279 6.81 -14.93 -0.05
CA ALA A 279 6.02 -16.16 0.05
C ALA A 279 5.49 -16.40 1.47
N ASP A 280 6.34 -16.26 2.49
CA ASP A 280 6.01 -16.47 3.91
C ASP A 280 5.27 -15.29 4.57
N GLY A 281 4.97 -14.24 3.80
CA GLY A 281 4.25 -13.07 4.27
C GLY A 281 5.09 -12.08 5.08
N SER A 282 6.42 -12.23 5.11
CA SER A 282 7.28 -11.45 5.99
C SER A 282 7.41 -9.97 5.63
N ASP A 283 7.06 -9.11 6.59
CA ASP A 283 7.19 -7.65 6.50
C ASP A 283 8.65 -7.17 6.45
N ARG A 284 9.56 -7.86 7.15
CA ARG A 284 10.99 -7.47 7.21
C ARG A 284 11.71 -7.68 5.87
N ALA A 285 11.21 -8.60 5.04
CA ALA A 285 11.80 -8.93 3.76
C ALA A 285 11.26 -8.06 2.61
N ARG A 286 9.95 -7.75 2.59
CA ARG A 286 9.33 -7.01 1.46
C ARG A 286 10.00 -5.66 1.19
N SER A 287 10.38 -4.93 2.25
CA SER A 287 11.00 -3.61 2.13
C SER A 287 12.38 -3.68 1.49
N VAL A 288 13.22 -4.64 1.95
CA VAL A 288 14.55 -4.87 1.40
C VAL A 288 14.47 -5.28 -0.08
N ALA A 289 13.52 -6.16 -0.43
CA ALA A 289 13.31 -6.58 -1.81
C ALA A 289 12.90 -5.43 -2.73
N LEU A 290 11.94 -4.57 -2.32
CA LEU A 290 11.53 -3.42 -3.14
C LEU A 290 12.70 -2.46 -3.36
N LEU A 291 13.43 -2.11 -2.30
CA LEU A 291 14.51 -1.14 -2.39
C LEU A 291 15.66 -1.65 -3.28
N ALA A 292 15.93 -2.97 -3.27
CA ALA A 292 16.87 -3.59 -4.20
C ALA A 292 16.41 -3.48 -5.67
N ILE A 293 15.10 -3.71 -5.95
CA ILE A 293 14.54 -3.53 -7.29
C ILE A 293 14.64 -2.06 -7.73
N LEU A 294 14.31 -1.12 -6.85
CA LEU A 294 14.39 0.32 -7.14
C LEU A 294 15.82 0.77 -7.44
N ASP A 295 16.81 0.29 -6.70
CA ASP A 295 18.24 0.56 -6.95
C ASP A 295 18.71 -0.07 -8.27
N HIS A 296 18.33 -1.33 -8.55
CA HIS A 296 18.62 -1.98 -9.84
C HIS A 296 18.06 -1.21 -11.02
N LEU A 297 16.84 -0.67 -10.89
CA LEU A 297 16.24 0.18 -11.92
C LEU A 297 16.90 1.56 -12.02
N GLY A 298 17.80 1.95 -11.11
CA GLY A 298 18.36 3.30 -11.04
C GLY A 298 17.34 4.36 -10.63
N SER A 299 16.34 3.96 -9.83
CA SER A 299 15.22 4.84 -9.41
C SER A 299 15.47 5.57 -8.09
N LEU A 300 16.64 5.37 -7.47
CA LEU A 300 17.06 6.03 -6.25
C LEU A 300 18.45 6.64 -6.46
N SER A 301 18.59 7.93 -6.15
CA SER A 301 19.87 8.61 -6.04
C SER A 301 20.65 8.17 -4.80
N ASP A 302 21.96 8.43 -4.78
CA ASP A 302 22.80 8.08 -3.62
C ASP A 302 22.38 8.80 -2.33
N ASP A 303 21.88 10.04 -2.43
CA ASP A 303 21.35 10.78 -1.27
C ASP A 303 20.05 10.14 -0.74
N GLU A 304 19.15 9.71 -1.64
CA GLU A 304 17.92 9.02 -1.26
C GLU A 304 18.23 7.64 -0.63
N LYS A 305 19.20 6.91 -1.18
CA LYS A 305 19.68 5.64 -0.59
C LYS A 305 20.28 5.84 0.79
N HIS A 306 21.05 6.90 0.99
CA HIS A 306 21.60 7.22 2.31
C HIS A 306 20.50 7.49 3.34
N LYS A 307 19.46 8.24 2.97
CA LYS A 307 18.30 8.49 3.83
C LYS A 307 17.51 7.22 4.17
N LEU A 308 17.44 6.27 3.23
CA LEU A 308 16.72 4.99 3.37
C LEU A 308 17.60 3.83 3.88
N GLN A 309 18.84 4.10 4.31
CA GLN A 309 19.81 3.05 4.66
C GLN A 309 19.32 2.06 5.73
N THR A 310 18.49 2.53 6.67
CA THR A 310 17.86 1.73 7.73
C THR A 310 16.89 0.68 7.20
N HIS A 311 16.39 0.86 5.97
CA HIS A 311 15.49 -0.05 5.28
C HIS A 311 16.16 -0.87 4.18
N ILE A 312 17.26 -0.38 3.59
CA ILE A 312 18.02 -1.09 2.54
C ILE A 312 18.74 -2.32 3.10
N SER A 313 19.48 -2.14 4.20
CA SER A 313 20.11 -3.25 4.93
C SER A 313 19.87 -3.07 6.44
N PRO A 314 18.67 -3.41 6.94
CA PRO A 314 18.34 -3.24 8.35
C PRO A 314 19.29 -4.02 9.26
N THR A 315 20.01 -3.30 10.14
CA THR A 315 20.82 -3.92 11.18
C THR A 315 19.93 -4.57 12.24
N ILE A 316 20.19 -5.83 12.56
CA ILE A 316 19.55 -6.52 13.67
C ILE A 316 20.30 -6.17 14.94
N VAL A 317 19.59 -5.53 15.88
CA VAL A 317 20.13 -5.12 17.17
C VAL A 317 19.49 -5.97 18.27
N ASN A 318 20.29 -6.49 19.20
CA ASN A 318 19.77 -7.25 20.34
C ASN A 318 19.26 -6.32 21.45
N SER A 319 18.68 -6.91 22.51
CA SER A 319 18.16 -6.15 23.66
C SER A 319 19.20 -5.34 24.44
N ARG A 320 20.50 -5.54 24.19
CA ARG A 320 21.59 -4.77 24.78
C ARG A 320 22.12 -3.66 23.86
N GLY A 321 21.48 -3.44 22.71
CA GLY A 321 21.92 -2.44 21.74
C GLY A 321 23.09 -2.88 20.86
N LEU A 322 23.47 -4.16 20.85
CA LEU A 322 24.57 -4.65 20.02
C LEU A 322 24.06 -5.08 18.64
N ALA A 323 24.75 -4.66 17.58
CA ALA A 323 24.55 -5.19 16.23
C ALA A 323 24.96 -6.67 16.20
N VAL A 324 24.03 -7.53 15.81
CA VAL A 324 24.22 -8.99 15.81
C VAL A 324 23.99 -9.63 14.44
N GLY A 325 23.51 -8.87 13.47
CA GLY A 325 23.15 -9.36 12.15
C GLY A 325 22.59 -8.26 11.26
N GLU A 326 22.16 -8.65 10.07
CA GLU A 326 21.53 -7.76 9.09
C GLU A 326 20.49 -8.52 8.27
N ILE A 327 19.55 -7.78 7.69
CA ILE A 327 18.62 -8.26 6.67
C ILE A 327 19.06 -7.64 5.35
N ARG A 328 19.33 -8.44 4.33
CA ARG A 328 19.90 -7.95 3.06
C ARG A 328 19.33 -8.67 1.86
N PRO A 329 19.41 -8.10 0.65
CA PRO A 329 19.10 -8.83 -0.57
C PRO A 329 20.01 -10.06 -0.68
N ALA A 330 19.47 -11.17 -1.17
CA ALA A 330 20.23 -12.39 -1.33
C ALA A 330 21.38 -12.19 -2.32
N ALA A 331 22.57 -12.69 -1.97
CA ALA A 331 23.76 -12.48 -2.80
C ALA A 331 23.62 -13.07 -4.22
N SER A 332 22.93 -14.22 -4.35
CA SER A 332 22.62 -14.83 -5.65
C SER A 332 21.72 -13.95 -6.51
N TRP A 333 20.73 -13.31 -5.90
CA TRP A 333 19.79 -12.46 -6.60
C TRP A 333 20.40 -11.11 -7.01
N LEU A 334 21.27 -10.51 -6.17
CA LEU A 334 22.01 -9.30 -6.56
C LEU A 334 22.93 -9.54 -7.78
N GLN A 335 23.53 -10.73 -7.90
CA GLN A 335 24.34 -11.08 -9.07
C GLN A 335 23.50 -11.18 -10.34
N GLU A 336 22.29 -11.73 -10.24
CA GLU A 336 21.32 -11.77 -11.33
C GLU A 336 20.89 -10.36 -11.75
N LEU A 337 20.58 -9.48 -10.78
CA LEU A 337 20.26 -8.07 -11.02
C LEU A 337 21.42 -7.31 -11.68
N ALA A 338 22.67 -7.64 -11.40
CA ALA A 338 23.82 -6.99 -12.03
C ALA A 338 24.11 -7.50 -13.46
N SER A 339 23.52 -8.63 -13.85
CA SER A 339 23.78 -9.31 -15.13
C SER A 339 22.73 -9.04 -16.22
N ASN A 340 21.60 -8.43 -15.84
CA ASN A 340 20.48 -8.04 -16.71
C ASN A 340 20.42 -6.51 -16.83
#